data_AF-A0A9E1XDA9-F1
#
_entry.id   AF-A0A9E1XDA9-F1
#
_cell.length_a   1.000
_cell.length_b   1.000
_cell.length_c   1.000
_cell.angle_alpha   90.00
_cell.angle_beta   90.00
_cell.angle_gamma   90.00
#
_symmetry.space_group_name_H-M   'P 1'
#
loop_
_entity.id
_entity.type
_entity.pdbx_description
1 polymer ?
#
loop_
_entity_poly.entity_id
_entity_poly.type
_entity_poly.pdbx_seq_one_letter_code
_entity_poly.pdbx_strand_id
1 'polypeptide(L)'
;MMATETLNKLVRQFLVHSYLYYRLDESLISDQQYDEVVRSLRESFASNDADANLIFKEHLGSITDSAASGYSIRHYPTEIINSALHLLYQNRFKNLMSFSTFLDRYGHRTKTETPSIQ
;
A
#
# COMPACT_ATOMS: atom_id res chain seq x y z
N MET A 1 8.69 22.73 8.08
CA MET A 1 7.64 22.21 7.18
C MET A 1 8.19 20.95 6.52
N MET A 2 7.50 19.82 6.60
CA MET A 2 7.81 18.69 5.73
C MET A 2 7.36 19.02 4.31
N ALA A 3 8.16 18.66 3.31
CA ALA A 3 7.74 18.79 1.91
C ALA A 3 6.58 17.82 1.63
N THR A 4 5.59 18.27 0.84
CA THR A 4 4.43 17.46 0.41
C THR A 4 4.84 16.12 -0.20
N GLU A 5 6.01 16.05 -0.85
CA GLU A 5 6.56 14.81 -1.40
C GLU A 5 6.87 13.77 -0.31
N THR A 6 7.42 14.18 0.83
CA THR A 6 7.71 13.30 1.97
C THR A 6 6.42 12.74 2.55
N LEU A 7 5.39 13.57 2.68
CA LEU A 7 4.08 13.14 3.16
C LEU A 7 3.43 12.14 2.19
N ASN A 8 3.48 12.42 0.88
CA ASN A 8 2.98 11.50 -0.14
C ASN A 8 3.73 10.15 -0.14
N LYS A 9 5.03 10.14 0.17
CA LYS A 9 5.80 8.89 0.35
C LYS A 9 5.29 8.10 1.56
N LEU A 10 5.04 8.74 2.70
CA LEU A 10 4.48 8.10 3.89
C LEU A 10 3.09 7.52 3.62
N VAL A 11 2.24 8.27 2.90
CA VAL A 11 0.91 7.78 2.47
C VAL A 11 1.03 6.51 1.64
N ARG A 12 1.93 6.47 0.64
CA ARG A 12 2.14 5.27 -0.17
C ARG A 12 2.63 4.10 0.67
N GLN A 13 3.59 4.32 1.57
CA GLN A 13 4.09 3.27 2.46
C GLN A 13 2.98 2.70 3.33
N PHE A 14 2.21 3.57 3.99
CA PHE A 14 1.09 3.17 4.82
C PHE A 14 0.07 2.32 4.03
N LEU A 15 -0.35 2.79 2.85
CA LEU A 15 -1.35 2.08 2.04
C LEU A 15 -0.81 0.73 1.51
N VAL A 16 0.44 0.68 1.07
CA VAL A 16 1.09 -0.56 0.60
C VAL A 16 1.17 -1.60 1.71
N HIS A 17 1.68 -1.22 2.88
CA HIS A 17 1.85 -2.17 3.99
C HIS A 17 0.51 -2.58 4.61
N SER A 18 -0.48 -1.69 4.63
CA SER A 18 -1.85 -2.04 5.03
C SER A 18 -2.47 -3.05 4.06
N TYR A 19 -2.27 -2.89 2.74
CA TYR A 19 -2.77 -3.86 1.77
C TYR A 19 -2.13 -5.24 1.94
N LEU A 20 -0.79 -5.28 2.07
CA LEU A 20 -0.06 -6.53 2.30
C LEU A 20 -0.62 -7.26 3.52
N TYR A 21 -0.73 -6.56 4.65
CA TYR A 21 -1.15 -7.16 5.91
C TYR A 21 -2.62 -7.60 5.89
N TYR A 22 -3.55 -6.68 5.62
CA TYR A 22 -4.98 -6.96 5.78
C TYR A 22 -5.63 -7.65 4.58
N ARG A 23 -5.05 -7.58 3.38
CA ARG A 23 -5.65 -8.18 2.16
C ARG A 23 -4.93 -9.44 1.70
N LEU A 24 -3.62 -9.51 1.90
CA LEU A 24 -2.82 -10.65 1.45
C LEU A 24 -2.33 -11.55 2.59
N ASP A 25 -2.55 -11.17 3.86
CA ASP A 25 -2.00 -11.86 5.04
C ASP A 25 -0.46 -11.98 4.97
N GLU A 26 0.17 -10.94 4.41
CA GLU A 26 1.60 -10.89 4.14
C GLU A 26 2.20 -9.65 4.79
N SER A 27 3.46 -9.72 5.23
CA SER A 27 4.15 -8.55 5.79
C SER A 27 5.59 -8.46 5.33
N LEU A 28 6.01 -7.26 4.91
CA LEU A 28 7.40 -6.97 4.53
C LEU A 28 8.17 -6.20 5.60
N ILE A 29 7.47 -5.66 6.60
CA ILE A 29 8.05 -4.87 7.70
C ILE A 29 7.52 -5.42 9.02
N SER A 30 8.22 -5.19 10.13
CA SER A 30 7.70 -5.57 11.45
C SER A 30 6.52 -4.68 11.87
N ASP A 31 5.73 -5.16 12.83
CA ASP A 31 4.63 -4.38 13.42
C ASP A 31 5.16 -3.05 14.00
N GLN A 32 6.33 -3.06 14.64
CA GLN A 32 6.97 -1.85 15.14
C GLN A 32 7.26 -0.84 14.01
N GLN A 33 7.79 -1.31 12.88
CA GLN A 33 8.06 -0.44 11.72
C GLN A 33 6.77 0.11 11.13
N TYR A 34 5.70 -0.70 11.12
CA TYR A 34 4.38 -0.26 10.67
C TYR A 34 3.82 0.83 11.61
N ASP A 35 3.90 0.63 12.92
CA ASP A 35 3.47 1.61 13.92
C ASP A 35 4.24 2.94 13.80
N GLU A 36 5.54 2.87 13.49
CA GLU A 36 6.36 4.06 13.21
C GLU A 36 5.89 4.83 11.97
N VAL A 37 5.48 4.13 10.90
CA VAL A 37 4.89 4.75 9.70
C VAL A 37 3.55 5.43 10.05
N VAL A 38 2.68 4.75 10.77
CA VAL A 38 1.37 5.30 11.19
C VAL A 38 1.56 6.53 12.08
N ARG A 39 2.47 6.48 13.04
CA ARG A 39 2.79 7.60 13.93
C ARG A 39 3.34 8.79 13.15
N SER A 40 4.32 8.57 12.28
CA SER A 40 4.92 9.63 11.44
C SER A 40 3.89 10.29 10.53
N LEU A 41 2.96 9.49 10.00
CA LEU A 41 1.88 9.98 9.17
C LEU A 41 0.90 10.87 9.97
N ARG A 42 0.51 10.45 11.19
CA ARG A 42 -0.35 11.25 12.09
C ARG A 42 0.30 12.57 12.52
N GLU A 43 1.56 12.53 12.94
CA GLU A 43 2.33 13.73 13.30
C GLU A 43 2.40 14.73 12.13
N SER A 44 2.55 14.20 10.91
CA SER A 44 2.61 15.01 9.70
C SER A 44 1.27 15.66 9.33
N PHE A 45 0.14 15.00 9.61
CA PHE A 45 -1.20 15.58 9.44
C PHE A 45 -1.52 16.64 10.50
N ALA A 46 -1.13 16.41 11.75
CA ALA A 46 -1.34 17.40 12.82
C ALA A 46 -0.54 18.70 12.60
N SER A 47 0.57 18.62 11.85
CA SER A 47 1.49 19.74 11.64
C SER A 47 1.31 20.50 10.33
N ASN A 48 0.45 20.02 9.42
CA ASN A 48 0.26 20.62 8.09
C ASN A 48 -1.20 21.02 7.85
N ASP A 49 -1.44 22.30 7.58
CA ASP A 49 -2.66 22.81 6.93
C ASP A 49 -2.76 22.41 5.43
N ALA A 50 -1.78 21.65 4.93
CA ALA A 50 -1.57 21.38 3.51
C ALA A 50 -2.44 20.22 3.02
N ASP A 51 -3.74 20.46 3.00
CA ASP A 51 -4.75 19.48 2.62
C ASP A 51 -4.93 19.35 1.08
N ALA A 52 -4.40 20.30 0.31
CA ALA A 52 -4.72 20.46 -1.11
C ALA A 52 -3.95 19.54 -2.09
N ASN A 53 -2.81 18.96 -1.70
CA ASN A 53 -1.92 18.23 -2.63
C ASN A 53 -1.62 16.78 -2.21
N LEU A 54 -2.40 16.25 -1.28
CA LEU A 54 -2.20 14.91 -0.75
C LEU A 54 -2.79 13.86 -1.70
N ILE A 55 -1.97 12.89 -2.10
CA ILE A 55 -2.46 11.75 -2.88
C ILE A 55 -3.30 10.80 -2.02
N PHE A 56 -4.30 10.16 -2.62
CA PHE A 56 -5.10 9.11 -1.99
C PHE A 56 -5.76 9.49 -0.67
N LYS A 57 -6.00 10.78 -0.43
CA LYS A 57 -6.62 11.29 0.81
C LYS A 57 -7.92 10.57 1.16
N GLU A 58 -8.75 10.30 0.16
CA GLU A 58 -10.01 9.55 0.30
C GLU A 58 -9.83 8.12 0.86
N HIS A 59 -8.67 7.50 0.67
CA HIS A 59 -8.35 6.15 1.15
C HIS A 59 -7.70 6.14 2.52
N LEU A 60 -7.25 7.30 3.00
CA LEU A 60 -6.66 7.44 4.33
C LEU A 60 -7.74 7.46 5.42
N GLY A 61 -8.97 7.83 5.07
CA GLY A 61 -10.13 7.75 5.94
C GLY A 61 -9.85 8.25 7.35
N SER A 62 -10.26 7.45 8.34
CA SER A 62 -10.10 7.72 9.77
C SER A 62 -8.65 7.73 10.27
N ILE A 63 -7.59 7.72 9.43
CA ILE A 63 -6.19 7.80 9.92
C ILE A 63 -5.94 9.01 10.83
N THR A 64 -6.74 10.04 10.65
CA THR A 64 -6.80 11.24 11.50
C THR A 64 -7.39 10.95 12.89
N ASP A 65 -8.20 9.89 13.04
CA ASP A 65 -8.67 9.38 14.31
C ASP A 65 -7.61 8.46 14.94
N SER A 66 -7.47 8.57 16.26
CA SER A 66 -6.48 7.83 17.06
C SER A 66 -6.55 6.30 16.90
N ALA A 67 -7.67 5.77 16.42
CA ALA A 67 -7.96 4.33 16.28
C ALA A 67 -7.59 3.72 14.92
N ALA A 68 -7.17 4.52 13.93
CA ALA A 68 -7.01 3.99 12.58
C ALA A 68 -5.65 3.32 12.35
N SER A 69 -5.72 2.00 12.15
CA SER A 69 -4.60 1.08 11.96
C SER A 69 -4.51 0.51 10.55
N GLY A 70 -5.19 1.12 9.56
CA GLY A 70 -5.32 0.60 8.19
C GLY A 70 -6.39 -0.49 8.02
N TYR A 71 -6.90 -1.09 9.11
CA TYR A 71 -7.91 -2.15 9.08
C TYR A 71 -9.23 -1.74 8.39
N SER A 72 -9.62 -0.47 8.52
CA SER A 72 -10.88 0.04 7.96
C SER A 72 -10.83 0.27 6.44
N ILE A 73 -9.66 0.14 5.81
CA ILE A 73 -9.48 0.42 4.39
C ILE A 73 -10.03 -0.74 3.55
N ARG A 74 -11.18 -0.49 2.91
CA ARG A 74 -11.85 -1.51 2.08
C ARG A 74 -11.40 -1.50 0.62
N HIS A 75 -11.08 -0.32 0.11
CA HIS A 75 -10.73 -0.10 -1.29
C HIS A 75 -9.36 0.57 -1.37
N TYR A 76 -8.46 -0.06 -2.13
CA TYR A 76 -7.12 0.45 -2.37
C TYR A 76 -7.00 0.90 -3.84
N PRO A 77 -6.26 1.99 -4.11
CA PRO A 77 -5.95 2.39 -5.47
C PRO A 77 -5.19 1.27 -6.22
N THR A 78 -5.46 1.11 -7.51
CA THR A 78 -4.75 0.14 -8.36
C THR A 78 -3.23 0.31 -8.31
N GLU A 79 -2.74 1.54 -8.22
CA GLU A 79 -1.30 1.83 -8.06
C GLU A 79 -0.71 1.23 -6.77
N ILE A 80 -1.46 1.28 -5.66
CA ILE A 80 -1.05 0.72 -4.38
C ILE A 80 -1.04 -0.81 -4.47
N ILE A 81 -2.10 -1.40 -5.03
CA ILE A 81 -2.21 -2.85 -5.22
C ILE A 81 -1.03 -3.37 -6.06
N ASN A 82 -0.77 -2.74 -7.20
CA ASN A 82 0.33 -3.12 -8.08
C ASN A 82 1.69 -2.98 -7.39
N SER A 83 1.88 -1.87 -6.66
CA SER A 83 3.12 -1.62 -5.92
C SER A 83 3.35 -2.65 -4.82
N ALA A 84 2.31 -2.99 -4.06
CA ALA A 84 2.37 -4.00 -3.00
C ALA A 84 2.71 -5.38 -3.57
N LEU A 85 2.01 -5.82 -4.61
CA LEU A 85 2.26 -7.09 -5.30
C LEU A 85 3.67 -7.17 -5.86
N HIS A 86 4.12 -6.11 -6.54
CA HIS A 86 5.47 -6.06 -7.10
C HIS A 86 6.53 -6.10 -6.00
N LEU A 87 6.36 -5.33 -4.91
CA LEU A 87 7.28 -5.35 -3.78
C LEU A 87 7.34 -6.72 -3.11
N LEU A 88 6.18 -7.34 -2.87
CA LEU A 88 6.12 -8.68 -2.29
C LEU A 88 6.83 -9.71 -3.17
N TYR A 89 6.59 -9.66 -4.47
CA TYR A 89 7.27 -10.53 -5.43
C TYR A 89 8.79 -10.36 -5.40
N GLN A 90 9.28 -9.13 -5.49
CA GLN A 90 10.72 -8.84 -5.52
C GLN A 90 11.44 -9.27 -4.23
N ASN A 91 10.77 -9.19 -3.09
CA ASN A 91 11.37 -9.50 -1.79
C ASN A 91 11.30 -10.99 -1.43
N ARG A 92 10.21 -11.69 -1.78
CA ARG A 92 9.97 -13.07 -1.31
C ARG A 92 9.91 -14.13 -2.40
N PHE A 93 9.50 -13.79 -3.62
CA PHE A 93 9.09 -14.79 -4.61
C PHE A 93 9.87 -14.78 -5.93
N LYS A 94 10.67 -13.73 -6.22
CA LYS A 94 11.38 -13.58 -7.50
C LYS A 94 12.31 -14.74 -7.87
N ASN A 95 12.83 -15.45 -6.87
CA ASN A 95 13.73 -16.59 -7.05
C ASN A 95 12.98 -17.93 -6.97
N LEU A 96 11.67 -17.91 -6.71
CA LEU A 96 10.83 -19.09 -6.49
C LEU A 96 9.87 -19.35 -7.66
N MET A 97 9.39 -18.30 -8.31
CA MET A 97 8.43 -18.40 -9.43
C MET A 97 8.48 -17.16 -10.32
N SER A 98 7.85 -17.26 -11.50
CA SER A 98 7.65 -16.10 -12.37
C SER A 98 6.61 -15.13 -11.77
N PHE A 99 6.62 -13.88 -12.25
CA PHE A 99 5.66 -12.89 -11.80
C PHE A 99 4.21 -13.26 -12.16
N SER A 100 3.96 -13.90 -13.31
CA SER A 100 2.62 -14.35 -13.70
C SER A 100 2.08 -15.40 -12.73
N THR A 101 2.87 -16.44 -12.42
CA THR A 101 2.50 -17.48 -11.46
C THR A 101 2.26 -16.90 -10.06
N PHE A 102 3.05 -15.91 -9.65
CA PHE A 102 2.83 -15.19 -8.41
C PHE A 102 1.50 -14.44 -8.40
N LEU A 103 1.15 -13.72 -9.48
CA LEU A 103 -0.11 -12.98 -9.57
C LEU A 103 -1.31 -13.93 -9.50
N ASP A 104 -1.25 -15.05 -10.22
CA ASP A 104 -2.33 -16.06 -10.22
C ASP A 104 -2.60 -16.59 -8.81
N ARG A 105 -1.55 -16.80 -8.00
CA ARG A 105 -1.66 -17.23 -6.59
C ARG A 105 -2.52 -16.28 -5.74
N TYR A 106 -2.43 -14.99 -6.02
CA TYR A 106 -3.19 -13.95 -5.31
C TYR A 106 -4.47 -13.54 -6.06
N GLY A 107 -4.88 -14.30 -7.08
CA GLY A 107 -6.10 -14.03 -7.85
C GLY A 107 -5.99 -12.82 -8.79
N HIS A 108 -4.77 -12.37 -9.12
CA HIS A 108 -4.50 -11.30 -10.07
C HIS A 108 -4.03 -11.88 -11.40
N ARG A 109 -4.26 -11.18 -12.51
CA ARG A 109 -3.80 -11.59 -13.84
C ARG A 109 -3.08 -10.45 -14.53
N THR A 110 -2.08 -10.77 -15.35
CA THR A 110 -1.48 -9.79 -16.27
C THR A 110 -2.45 -9.52 -17.42
N LYS A 111 -2.53 -8.28 -17.90
CA LYS A 111 -3.36 -7.92 -19.07
C LYS A 111 -2.89 -8.54 -20.40
N THR A 112 -1.85 -9.37 -20.38
CA THR A 112 -1.17 -9.90 -21.57
C THR A 112 -1.71 -11.22 -22.09
N GLU A 113 -2.86 -11.70 -21.62
CA GLU A 113 -3.56 -12.81 -22.27
C GLU A 113 -4.82 -12.31 -22.96
N THR A 114 -4.63 -11.76 -24.16
CA THR A 114 -5.68 -11.87 -25.17
C THR A 114 -5.77 -13.36 -25.51
N PRO A 115 -6.91 -14.05 -25.29
CA PRO A 115 -7.05 -15.40 -25.81
C PRO A 115 -6.96 -15.30 -27.33
N SER A 116 -5.93 -15.95 -27.91
CA SER A 116 -5.90 -16.23 -29.34
C SER A 116 -7.14 -17.05 -29.65
N ILE A 117 -8.16 -16.40 -30.22
CA ILE A 117 -9.29 -17.08 -30.82
C ILE A 117 -8.71 -17.87 -31.99
N GLN A 118 -8.66 -19.20 -31.85
CA GLN A 118 -8.52 -20.13 -32.97
C GLN A 118 -9.89 -20.30 -33.64
#